data_AF-A0A7J3LLZ2-F1
#
_entry.id   AF-A0A7J3LLZ2-F1
#
_cell.length_a   1.000
_cell.length_b   1.000
_cell.length_c   1.000
_cell.angle_alpha   90.00
_cell.angle_beta   90.00
_cell.angle_gamma   90.00
#
_symmetry.space_group_name_H-M   'P 1'
#
loop_
_entity.id
_entity.type
_entity.pdbx_description
1 polymer ?
#
loop_
_entity_poly.entity_id
_entity_poly.type
_entity_poly.pdbx_seq_one_letter_code
_entity_poly.pdbx_strand_id
1 'polypeptide(L)'
;MSEPSVKELYCRYKVPDNIRRHMHSTEKVATYLARKLKRKGEKINLRLVKRAALLHDLFRIVDIRAEGYRKLLQAYPNSKKVWEDIRNKAEGIRHEEFAYLYFKDSEPELAKIIKSHAYGIPPSDKEGNWEEKLVKYADKCVMHDLIVPMKVRLEEGHRRYNHNRKSALDMDNQYKALENEIFRKAGINSLPKHLLSASFKNRARKRAG
;
A
#
# COMPACT_ATOMS: atom_id res chain seq x y z
N MET A 1 -24.05 -2.25 13.86
CA MET A 1 -23.90 -1.19 12.83
C MET A 1 -23.29 -1.82 11.58
N SER A 2 -23.71 -1.42 10.38
CA SER A 2 -23.15 -1.92 9.12
C SER A 2 -21.70 -1.46 8.93
N GLU A 3 -20.88 -2.29 8.28
CA GLU A 3 -19.50 -1.94 7.88
C GLU A 3 -19.52 -0.67 7.00
N PRO A 4 -18.79 0.40 7.37
CA PRO A 4 -18.77 1.62 6.57
C PRO A 4 -18.09 1.36 5.23
N SER A 5 -18.64 1.93 4.17
CA SER A 5 -18.02 1.90 2.85
C SER A 5 -16.70 2.68 2.82
N VAL A 6 -15.82 2.31 1.89
CA VAL A 6 -14.57 3.03 1.64
C VAL A 6 -14.81 4.53 1.36
N LYS A 7 -15.87 4.85 0.61
CA LYS A 7 -16.23 6.24 0.29
C LYS A 7 -16.61 7.03 1.55
N GLU A 8 -17.41 6.43 2.44
CA GLU A 8 -17.78 7.06 3.71
C GLU A 8 -16.56 7.32 4.58
N LEU A 9 -15.64 6.35 4.68
CA LEU A 9 -14.39 6.52 5.44
C LEU A 9 -13.52 7.63 4.85
N TYR A 10 -13.35 7.67 3.53
CA TYR A 10 -12.61 8.75 2.86
C TYR A 10 -13.21 10.13 3.13
N CYS A 11 -14.53 10.26 3.05
CA CYS A 11 -15.23 11.51 3.33
C CYS A 11 -15.14 11.91 4.80
N ARG A 12 -15.31 10.94 5.71
CA ARG A 12 -15.26 11.16 7.17
C ARG A 12 -13.89 11.64 7.62
N TYR A 13 -12.82 11.00 7.14
CA TYR A 13 -11.44 11.31 7.54
C TYR A 13 -10.72 12.27 6.60
N LYS A 14 -11.45 12.82 5.61
CA LYS A 14 -10.94 13.83 4.67
C LYS A 14 -9.64 13.37 4.01
N VAL A 15 -9.59 12.14 3.51
CA VAL A 15 -8.36 11.56 2.95
C VAL A 15 -7.92 12.36 1.72
N PRO A 16 -6.68 12.88 1.66
CA PRO A 16 -6.17 13.61 0.51
C PRO A 16 -6.18 12.82 -0.79
N ASP A 17 -6.43 13.50 -1.93
CA ASP A 17 -6.59 12.82 -3.23
C ASP A 17 -5.35 12.05 -3.67
N ASN A 18 -4.15 12.53 -3.35
CA ASN A 18 -2.91 11.82 -3.66
C ASN A 18 -2.81 10.47 -2.91
N ILE A 19 -3.28 10.41 -1.66
CA ILE A 19 -3.31 9.17 -0.87
C ILE A 19 -4.42 8.25 -1.40
N ARG A 20 -5.58 8.81 -1.78
CA ARG A 20 -6.65 8.03 -2.43
C ARG A 20 -6.19 7.40 -3.74
N ARG A 21 -5.49 8.15 -4.59
CA ARG A 21 -4.95 7.64 -5.86
C ARG A 21 -3.92 6.54 -5.64
N HIS A 22 -3.06 6.69 -4.63
CA HIS A 22 -2.14 5.63 -4.21
C HIS A 22 -2.91 4.34 -3.87
N MET A 23 -3.85 4.40 -2.93
CA MET A 23 -4.65 3.24 -2.50
C MET A 23 -5.45 2.61 -3.66
N HIS A 24 -5.98 3.41 -4.59
CA HIS A 24 -6.63 2.90 -5.79
C HIS A 24 -5.67 2.19 -6.76
N SER A 25 -4.44 2.69 -6.93
CA SER A 25 -3.43 1.98 -7.73
C SER A 25 -3.00 0.67 -7.06
N THR A 26 -2.87 0.67 -5.73
CA THR A 26 -2.60 -0.53 -4.92
C THR A 26 -3.72 -1.57 -5.09
N GLU A 27 -4.99 -1.14 -5.03
CA GLU A 27 -6.15 -2.02 -5.23
C GLU A 27 -6.18 -2.67 -6.62
N LYS A 28 -5.82 -1.92 -7.67
CA LYS A 28 -5.77 -2.47 -9.04
C LYS A 28 -4.79 -3.64 -9.14
N VAL A 29 -3.59 -3.49 -8.57
CA VAL A 29 -2.57 -4.54 -8.59
C VAL A 29 -2.99 -5.71 -7.70
N ALA A 30 -3.38 -5.43 -6.46
CA ALA A 30 -3.74 -6.45 -5.48
C ALA A 30 -4.91 -7.31 -5.96
N THR A 31 -5.98 -6.69 -6.49
CA THR A 31 -7.16 -7.42 -6.95
C THR A 31 -6.95 -8.11 -8.30
N TYR A 32 -6.05 -7.62 -9.16
CA TYR A 32 -5.64 -8.34 -10.37
C TYR A 32 -4.97 -9.68 -10.00
N LEU A 33 -3.98 -9.62 -9.10
CA LEU A 33 -3.24 -10.78 -8.65
C LEU A 33 -4.13 -11.75 -7.85
N ALA A 34 -4.96 -11.22 -6.94
CA ALA A 34 -5.94 -12.01 -6.19
C ALA A 34 -6.85 -12.83 -7.12
N ARG A 35 -7.37 -12.22 -8.20
CA ARG A 35 -8.19 -12.95 -9.19
C ARG A 35 -7.38 -14.00 -9.95
N LYS A 36 -6.09 -13.77 -10.21
CA LYS A 36 -5.20 -14.76 -10.86
C LYS A 36 -4.96 -15.97 -9.95
N LEU A 37 -4.56 -15.74 -8.71
CA LEU A 37 -4.34 -16.82 -7.75
C LEU A 37 -5.63 -17.59 -7.46
N LYS A 38 -6.76 -16.89 -7.28
CA LYS A 38 -8.07 -17.54 -7.08
C LYS A 38 -8.47 -18.44 -8.26
N ARG A 39 -8.20 -18.03 -9.51
CA ARG A 39 -8.40 -18.86 -10.71
C ARG A 39 -7.48 -20.09 -10.77
N LYS A 40 -6.39 -20.08 -10.01
CA LYS A 40 -5.42 -21.18 -9.90
C LYS A 40 -5.68 -22.07 -8.68
N GLY A 41 -6.80 -21.88 -7.99
CA GLY A 41 -7.24 -22.72 -6.88
C GLY A 41 -6.85 -22.21 -5.49
N GLU A 42 -6.14 -21.09 -5.39
CA GLU A 42 -5.80 -20.50 -4.09
C GLU A 42 -7.06 -19.94 -3.41
N LYS A 43 -7.19 -20.20 -2.11
CA LYS A 43 -8.29 -19.66 -1.30
C LYS A 43 -8.01 -18.18 -1.02
N ILE A 44 -8.80 -17.30 -1.63
CA ILE A 44 -8.66 -15.85 -1.49
C ILE A 44 -10.00 -15.16 -1.29
N ASN A 45 -10.08 -14.36 -0.23
CA ASN A 45 -11.14 -13.41 0.03
C ASN A 45 -10.90 -12.11 -0.74
N LEU A 46 -11.41 -12.04 -1.97
CA LEU A 46 -11.26 -10.88 -2.85
C LEU A 46 -11.82 -9.58 -2.25
N ARG A 47 -12.89 -9.66 -1.44
CA ARG A 47 -13.48 -8.49 -0.75
C ARG A 47 -12.48 -7.94 0.26
N LEU A 48 -11.84 -8.81 1.04
CA LEU A 48 -10.85 -8.42 2.03
C LEU A 48 -9.61 -7.81 1.38
N VAL A 49 -9.06 -8.42 0.30
CA VAL A 49 -7.94 -7.83 -0.47
C VAL A 49 -8.28 -6.42 -0.94
N LYS A 50 -9.45 -6.27 -1.58
CA LYS A 50 -9.89 -4.98 -2.13
C LYS A 50 -10.01 -3.93 -1.03
N ARG A 51 -10.67 -4.29 0.08
CA ARG A 51 -10.89 -3.38 1.20
C ARG A 51 -9.59 -2.97 1.88
N ALA A 52 -8.69 -3.94 2.14
CA ALA A 52 -7.37 -3.68 2.70
C ALA A 52 -6.54 -2.75 1.82
N ALA A 53 -6.44 -3.03 0.52
CA ALA A 53 -5.71 -2.17 -0.41
C ALA A 53 -6.26 -0.73 -0.45
N LEU A 54 -7.59 -0.57 -0.34
CA LEU A 54 -8.25 0.74 -0.33
C LEU A 54 -8.18 1.48 1.01
N LEU A 55 -7.80 0.82 2.11
CA LEU A 55 -7.84 1.43 3.44
C LEU A 55 -6.51 1.39 4.20
N HIS A 56 -5.48 0.72 3.66
CA HIS A 56 -4.20 0.57 4.36
C HIS A 56 -3.57 1.92 4.77
N ASP A 57 -3.72 2.92 3.92
CA ASP A 57 -3.19 4.28 4.12
C ASP A 57 -4.26 5.28 4.61
N LEU A 58 -5.41 4.81 5.13
CA LEU A 58 -6.54 5.65 5.55
C LEU A 58 -6.11 6.78 6.49
N PHE A 59 -5.21 6.47 7.42
CA PHE A 59 -4.71 7.42 8.42
C PHE A 59 -3.30 7.93 8.12
N ARG A 60 -2.86 7.88 6.85
CA ARG A 60 -1.52 8.32 6.43
C ARG A 60 -1.18 9.75 6.88
N ILE A 61 -2.19 10.58 7.15
CA ILE A 61 -2.03 11.93 7.72
C ILE A 61 -1.23 11.94 9.03
N VAL A 62 -1.25 10.87 9.82
CA VAL A 62 -0.48 10.73 11.07
C VAL A 62 1.02 10.84 10.81
N ASP A 63 1.51 10.22 9.74
CA ASP A 63 2.92 10.11 9.42
C ASP A 63 3.50 11.33 8.66
N ILE A 64 2.66 12.28 8.25
CA ILE A 64 3.10 13.38 7.38
C ILE A 64 3.89 14.40 8.19
N ARG A 65 5.13 14.67 7.77
CA ARG A 65 5.99 15.67 8.41
C ARG A 65 5.40 17.08 8.33
N ALA A 66 5.83 17.97 9.23
CA ALA A 66 5.30 19.32 9.39
C ALA A 66 5.17 20.11 8.07
N GLU A 67 6.21 20.10 7.23
CA GLU A 67 6.18 20.81 5.94
C GLU A 67 5.11 20.24 4.98
N GLY A 68 5.04 18.91 4.86
CA GLY A 68 4.03 18.25 4.04
C GLY A 68 2.62 18.48 4.58
N TYR A 69 2.47 18.48 5.90
CA TYR A 69 1.19 18.73 6.56
C TYR A 69 0.69 20.15 6.31
N ARG A 70 1.58 21.15 6.42
CA ARG A 70 1.26 22.55 6.09
C ARG A 70 0.78 22.71 4.65
N LYS A 71 1.46 22.06 3.69
CA LYS A 71 1.03 22.07 2.27
C LYS A 71 -0.35 21.43 2.09
N LEU A 72 -0.63 20.34 2.80
CA LEU A 72 -1.95 19.72 2.75
C LEU A 72 -3.03 20.62 3.36
N LEU A 73 -2.76 21.29 4.49
CA LEU A 73 -3.73 22.22 5.07
C LEU A 73 -4.04 23.40 4.15
N GLN A 74 -3.07 23.88 3.37
CA GLN A 74 -3.32 24.91 2.35
C GLN A 74 -4.22 24.39 1.22
N ALA A 75 -4.01 23.15 0.76
CA ALA A 75 -4.82 22.54 -0.29
C ALA A 75 -6.22 22.10 0.19
N TYR A 76 -6.36 21.78 1.47
CA TYR A 76 -7.59 21.26 2.08
C TYR A 76 -7.91 21.98 3.41
N PRO A 77 -8.24 23.28 3.38
CA PRO A 77 -8.40 24.09 4.59
C PRO A 77 -9.50 23.55 5.53
N ASN A 78 -10.57 22.99 4.97
CA ASN A 78 -11.70 22.43 5.73
C ASN A 78 -11.40 21.08 6.41
N SER A 79 -10.19 20.54 6.23
CA SER A 79 -9.79 19.26 6.83
C SER A 79 -9.05 19.42 8.16
N LYS A 80 -8.65 20.65 8.53
CA LYS A 80 -7.78 20.94 9.67
C LYS A 80 -8.24 20.25 10.96
N LYS A 81 -9.47 20.53 11.39
CA LYS A 81 -10.04 19.97 12.63
C LYS A 81 -10.03 18.44 12.63
N VAL A 82 -10.46 17.82 11.54
CA VAL A 82 -10.51 16.35 11.40
C VAL A 82 -9.10 15.75 11.51
N TRP A 83 -8.11 16.37 10.87
CA TRP A 83 -6.75 15.85 10.88
C TRP A 83 -6.02 16.09 12.20
N GLU A 84 -6.28 17.21 12.87
CA GLU A 84 -5.81 17.46 14.25
C GLU A 84 -6.39 16.41 15.21
N ASP A 85 -7.69 16.14 15.14
CA ASP A 85 -8.33 15.09 15.96
C ASP A 85 -7.70 13.71 15.72
N ILE A 86 -7.41 13.35 14.46
CA ILE A 86 -6.74 12.08 14.13
C ILE A 86 -5.33 12.04 14.72
N ARG A 87 -4.54 13.10 14.53
CA ARG A 87 -3.14 13.15 14.99
C ARG A 87 -3.05 13.11 16.51
N ASN A 88 -3.93 13.81 17.20
CA ASN A 88 -3.99 13.80 18.66
C ASN A 88 -4.34 12.40 19.19
N LYS A 89 -5.29 11.70 18.55
CA LYS A 89 -5.64 10.31 18.91
C LYS A 89 -4.55 9.30 18.58
N ALA A 90 -3.72 9.59 17.59
CA ALA A 90 -2.62 8.74 17.15
C ALA A 90 -1.28 9.16 17.78
N GLU A 91 -1.29 9.95 18.85
CA GLU A 91 -0.07 10.40 19.52
C GLU A 91 0.84 9.22 19.88
N GLY A 92 2.11 9.31 19.48
CA GLY A 92 3.11 8.28 19.74
C GLY A 92 3.01 7.00 18.90
N ILE A 93 2.04 6.88 17.99
CA ILE A 93 1.87 5.69 17.13
C ILE A 93 1.80 6.06 15.65
N ARG A 94 2.21 5.12 14.79
CA ARG A 94 2.15 5.31 13.33
C ARG A 94 0.77 4.98 12.77
N HIS A 95 0.52 5.42 11.54
CA HIS A 95 -0.76 5.19 10.85
C HIS A 95 -1.19 3.72 10.78
N GLU A 96 -0.26 2.76 10.66
CA GLU A 96 -0.60 1.33 10.57
C GLU A 96 -1.17 0.81 11.89
N GLU A 97 -0.54 1.18 13.01
CA GLU A 97 -1.00 0.81 14.35
C GLU A 97 -2.31 1.51 14.68
N PHE A 98 -2.44 2.80 14.32
CA PHE A 98 -3.68 3.53 14.53
C PHE A 98 -4.84 2.93 13.71
N ALA A 99 -4.58 2.51 12.46
CA ALA A 99 -5.56 1.80 11.64
C ALA A 99 -5.93 0.43 12.25
N TYR A 100 -4.95 -0.32 12.77
CA TYR A 100 -5.21 -1.56 13.48
C TYR A 100 -6.16 -1.34 14.67
N LEU A 101 -5.86 -0.37 15.53
CA LEU A 101 -6.69 -0.04 16.69
C LEU A 101 -8.10 0.41 16.30
N TYR A 102 -8.23 1.09 15.16
CA TYR A 102 -9.53 1.51 14.63
C TYR A 102 -10.39 0.32 14.15
N PHE A 103 -9.79 -0.65 13.46
CA PHE A 103 -10.52 -1.76 12.84
C PHE A 103 -10.60 -3.03 13.67
N LYS A 104 -9.73 -3.24 14.68
CA LYS A 104 -9.55 -4.55 15.35
C LYS A 104 -10.84 -5.18 15.89
N ASP A 105 -11.80 -4.39 16.36
CA ASP A 105 -13.02 -4.91 16.99
C ASP A 105 -14.16 -5.12 15.97
N SER A 106 -14.17 -4.34 14.88
CA SER A 106 -15.22 -4.41 13.84
C SER A 106 -14.82 -5.27 12.64
N GLU A 107 -13.55 -5.26 12.27
CA GLU A 107 -12.97 -5.90 11.09
C GLU A 107 -11.55 -6.45 11.41
N PRO A 108 -11.43 -7.46 12.30
CA PRO A 108 -10.13 -7.92 12.82
C PRO A 108 -9.15 -8.40 11.74
N GLU A 109 -9.63 -9.11 10.72
CA GLU A 109 -8.76 -9.59 9.63
C GLU A 109 -8.25 -8.45 8.74
N LEU A 110 -9.07 -7.41 8.52
CA LEU A 110 -8.64 -6.19 7.84
C LEU A 110 -7.56 -5.48 8.66
N ALA A 111 -7.80 -5.33 9.97
CA ALA A 111 -6.88 -4.67 10.89
C ALA A 111 -5.49 -5.32 10.84
N LYS A 112 -5.42 -6.66 10.85
CA LYS A 112 -4.15 -7.41 10.78
C LYS A 112 -3.39 -7.16 9.48
N ILE A 113 -4.09 -7.16 8.33
CA ILE A 113 -3.46 -6.91 7.02
C ILE A 113 -2.91 -5.47 6.94
N ILE A 114 -3.66 -4.49 7.46
CA ILE A 114 -3.18 -3.11 7.52
C ILE A 114 -2.02 -2.97 8.52
N LYS A 115 -2.04 -3.68 9.65
CA LYS A 115 -0.90 -3.63 10.56
C LYS A 115 0.39 -4.15 9.92
N SER A 116 0.28 -5.18 9.08
CA SER A 116 1.45 -5.85 8.49
C SER A 116 2.08 -5.11 7.31
N HIS A 117 1.45 -4.07 6.73
CA HIS A 117 2.10 -3.27 5.67
C HIS A 117 3.17 -2.30 6.20
N ALA A 118 3.30 -2.20 7.53
CA ALA A 118 4.27 -1.32 8.15
C ALA A 118 5.70 -1.51 7.64
N TYR A 119 6.39 -0.39 7.44
CA TYR A 119 7.79 -0.40 7.00
C TYR A 119 8.67 -1.21 7.96
N GLY A 120 9.53 -2.06 7.40
CA GLY A 120 10.44 -2.93 8.15
C GLY A 120 9.84 -4.28 8.55
N ILE A 121 8.51 -4.45 8.44
CA ILE A 121 7.91 -5.77 8.59
C ILE A 121 8.18 -6.56 7.31
N PRO A 122 8.80 -7.76 7.36
CA PRO A 122 8.99 -8.58 6.17
C PRO A 122 7.65 -9.08 5.63
N PRO A 123 7.52 -9.39 4.34
CA PRO A 123 6.40 -10.17 3.85
C PRO A 123 6.28 -11.48 4.63
N SER A 124 5.08 -11.83 5.08
CA SER A 124 4.89 -13.09 5.80
C SER A 124 5.15 -14.28 4.86
N ASP A 125 5.94 -15.23 5.33
CA ASP A 125 6.30 -16.49 4.66
C ASP A 125 5.22 -17.57 4.78
N LYS A 126 4.28 -17.39 5.73
CA LYS A 126 3.17 -18.31 5.99
C LYS A 126 2.43 -18.67 4.72
N GLU A 127 2.17 -19.97 4.54
CA GLU A 127 1.39 -20.45 3.40
C GLU A 127 -0.08 -20.03 3.51
N GLY A 128 -0.69 -19.64 2.40
CA GLY A 128 -2.13 -19.33 2.31
C GLY A 128 -2.58 -17.97 2.86
N ASN A 129 -1.67 -17.12 3.34
CA ASN A 129 -1.94 -15.75 3.82
C ASN A 129 -2.05 -14.70 2.68
N TRP A 130 -2.64 -15.10 1.55
CA TRP A 130 -2.52 -14.35 0.30
C TRP A 130 -2.99 -12.90 0.38
N GLU A 131 -4.00 -12.61 1.20
CA GLU A 131 -4.53 -11.25 1.33
C GLU A 131 -3.45 -10.26 1.80
N GLU A 132 -2.67 -10.63 2.82
CA GLU A 132 -1.54 -9.84 3.29
C GLU A 132 -0.47 -9.70 2.23
N LYS A 133 0.01 -10.83 1.69
CA LYS A 133 1.07 -10.88 0.67
C LYS A 133 0.75 -9.98 -0.52
N LEU A 134 -0.49 -10.04 -1.00
CA LEU A 134 -0.93 -9.31 -2.18
C LEU A 134 -1.03 -7.80 -1.92
N VAL A 135 -1.57 -7.38 -0.78
CA VAL A 135 -1.65 -5.95 -0.42
C VAL A 135 -0.27 -5.36 -0.27
N LYS A 136 0.63 -6.06 0.43
CA LYS A 136 2.00 -5.60 0.69
C LYS A 136 2.85 -5.55 -0.58
N TYR A 137 2.76 -6.57 -1.44
CA TYR A 137 3.39 -6.55 -2.76
C TYR A 137 2.86 -5.38 -3.61
N ALA A 138 1.53 -5.21 -3.66
CA ALA A 138 0.89 -4.19 -4.47
C ALA A 138 1.27 -2.78 -4.03
N ASP A 139 1.24 -2.49 -2.72
CA ASP A 139 1.64 -1.20 -2.15
C ASP A 139 3.08 -0.86 -2.54
N LYS A 140 3.99 -1.82 -2.36
CA LYS A 140 5.39 -1.64 -2.74
C LYS A 140 5.52 -1.30 -4.22
N CYS A 141 4.80 -1.99 -5.12
CA CYS A 141 4.82 -1.71 -6.56
C CYS A 141 4.23 -0.34 -6.97
N VAL A 142 3.62 0.42 -6.07
CA VAL A 142 3.03 1.73 -6.35
C VAL A 142 3.91 2.85 -5.82
N MET A 143 4.45 3.65 -6.74
CA MET A 143 5.19 4.87 -6.44
C MET A 143 4.27 6.09 -6.52
N HIS A 144 3.85 6.62 -5.37
CA HIS A 144 2.79 7.63 -5.29
C HIS A 144 1.50 7.03 -5.86
N ASP A 145 1.13 7.31 -7.10
CA ASP A 145 0.00 6.70 -7.80
C ASP A 145 0.43 5.90 -9.05
N LEU A 146 1.73 5.80 -9.31
CA LEU A 146 2.29 5.11 -10.48
C LEU A 146 2.59 3.65 -10.16
N ILE A 147 1.96 2.72 -10.90
CA ILE A 147 2.26 1.29 -10.82
C ILE A 147 3.52 1.03 -11.64
N VAL A 148 4.57 0.50 -10.99
CA VAL A 148 5.88 0.20 -11.58
C VAL A 148 6.27 -1.26 -11.33
N PRO A 149 7.18 -1.84 -12.13
CA PRO A 149 7.77 -3.14 -11.81
C PRO A 149 8.51 -3.10 -10.46
N MET A 150 8.49 -4.20 -9.70
CA MET A 150 9.16 -4.27 -8.39
C MET A 150 10.63 -3.85 -8.47
N LYS A 151 11.37 -4.34 -9.45
CA LYS A 151 12.77 -3.95 -9.69
C LYS A 151 12.96 -2.42 -9.73
N VAL A 152 12.11 -1.71 -10.48
CA VAL A 152 12.17 -0.24 -10.61
C VAL A 152 11.91 0.43 -9.26
N ARG A 153 10.96 -0.10 -8.47
CA ARG A 153 10.65 0.41 -7.13
C ARG A 153 11.82 0.26 -6.17
N LEU A 154 12.46 -0.91 -6.15
CA LEU A 154 13.57 -1.23 -5.26
C LEU A 154 14.79 -0.33 -5.59
N GLU A 155 15.16 -0.24 -6.87
CA GLU A 155 16.22 0.66 -7.35
C GLU A 155 15.99 2.11 -6.94
N GLU A 156 14.75 2.58 -7.02
CA GLU A 156 14.43 3.94 -6.61
C GLU A 156 14.49 4.14 -5.08
N GLY A 157 14.15 3.11 -4.30
CA GLY A 157 14.34 3.09 -2.85
C GLY A 157 15.81 3.28 -2.46
N HIS A 158 16.72 2.54 -3.10
CA HIS A 158 18.17 2.67 -2.88
C HIS A 158 18.69 4.08 -3.19
N ARG A 159 18.19 4.74 -4.25
CA ARG A 159 18.59 6.12 -4.57
C ARG A 159 18.14 7.13 -3.50
N ARG A 160 17.00 6.88 -2.85
CA ARG A 160 16.45 7.79 -1.82
C ARG A 160 17.09 7.58 -0.46
N TYR A 161 17.53 6.37 -0.14
CA TYR A 161 18.05 6.00 1.17
C TYR A 161 19.44 5.38 1.03
N ASN A 162 20.47 6.23 1.11
CA ASN A 162 21.89 5.82 1.03
C ASN A 162 22.43 5.22 2.34
N HIS A 163 21.63 5.11 3.40
CA HIS A 163 22.08 4.68 4.72
C HIS A 163 21.56 3.28 5.04
N ASN A 164 22.50 2.36 5.26
CA ASN A 164 22.32 0.96 5.66
C ASN A 164 22.01 -0.07 4.54
N ARG A 165 23.05 -0.35 3.74
CA ARG A 165 23.02 -1.21 2.54
C ARG A 165 22.57 -2.66 2.79
N LYS A 166 22.86 -3.23 3.97
CA LYS A 166 22.56 -4.64 4.29
C LYS A 166 21.05 -4.89 4.49
N SER A 167 20.42 -4.10 5.35
CA SER A 167 18.97 -4.19 5.60
C SER A 167 18.14 -3.91 4.34
N ALA A 168 18.61 -2.97 3.49
CA ALA A 168 17.97 -2.69 2.21
C ALA A 168 18.06 -3.90 1.24
N LEU A 169 19.20 -4.60 1.20
CA LEU A 169 19.39 -5.78 0.37
C LEU A 169 18.52 -6.96 0.84
N ASP A 170 18.40 -7.18 2.15
CA ASP A 170 17.56 -8.24 2.71
C ASP A 170 16.09 -8.02 2.35
N MET A 171 15.61 -6.78 2.49
CA MET A 171 14.24 -6.41 2.09
C MET A 171 14.02 -6.60 0.59
N ASP A 172 14.98 -6.20 -0.25
CA ASP A 172 14.93 -6.43 -1.69
C ASP A 172 14.77 -7.92 -2.04
N ASN A 173 15.55 -8.78 -1.38
CA ASN A 173 15.51 -10.21 -1.60
C ASN A 173 14.15 -10.81 -1.19
N GLN A 174 13.58 -10.35 -0.07
CA GLN A 174 12.25 -10.76 0.37
C GLN A 174 11.17 -10.35 -0.64
N TYR A 175 11.19 -9.12 -1.15
CA TYR A 175 10.21 -8.69 -2.16
C TYR A 175 10.39 -9.39 -3.51
N LYS A 176 11.62 -9.72 -3.91
CA LYS A 176 11.89 -10.55 -5.11
C LYS A 176 11.36 -11.98 -4.92
N ALA A 177 11.59 -12.58 -3.75
CA ALA A 177 11.07 -13.92 -3.44
C ALA A 177 9.53 -13.93 -3.46
N LEU A 178 8.91 -12.91 -2.84
CA LEU A 178 7.46 -12.72 -2.86
C LEU A 178 6.92 -12.54 -4.29
N GLU A 179 7.58 -11.71 -5.11
CA GLU A 179 7.19 -11.52 -6.52
C GLU A 179 7.21 -12.85 -7.28
N ASN A 180 8.30 -13.61 -7.15
CA ASN A 180 8.46 -14.91 -7.79
C ASN A 180 7.39 -15.91 -7.33
N GLU A 181 7.10 -15.95 -6.03
CA GLU A 181 6.06 -16.81 -5.46
C GLU A 181 4.68 -16.47 -6.06
N ILE A 182 4.29 -15.18 -6.00
CA ILE A 182 3.02 -14.69 -6.52
C ILE A 182 2.90 -14.99 -8.02
N PHE A 183 3.94 -14.68 -8.80
CA PHE A 183 3.93 -14.81 -10.26
C PHE A 183 3.84 -16.27 -10.70
N ARG A 184 4.62 -17.15 -10.06
CA ARG A 184 4.55 -18.60 -10.27
C ARG A 184 3.15 -19.14 -9.99
N LYS A 185 2.57 -18.81 -8.83
CA LYS A 185 1.21 -19.24 -8.44
C LYS A 185 0.12 -18.61 -9.31
N ALA A 186 0.29 -17.38 -9.76
CA ALA A 186 -0.61 -16.69 -10.67
C ALA A 186 -0.55 -17.21 -12.12
N GLY A 187 0.53 -17.89 -12.50
CA GLY A 187 0.84 -18.26 -13.89
C GLY A 187 1.10 -17.04 -14.77
N ILE A 188 1.87 -16.06 -14.28
CA ILE A 188 2.31 -14.88 -15.04
C ILE A 188 3.81 -14.67 -14.85
N ASN A 189 4.47 -14.00 -15.80
CA ASN A 189 5.90 -13.65 -15.69
C ASN A 189 6.14 -12.16 -15.40
N SER A 190 5.10 -11.33 -15.51
CA SER A 190 5.14 -9.90 -15.22
C SER A 190 3.73 -9.35 -15.02
N LEU A 191 3.63 -8.18 -14.39
CA LEU A 191 2.39 -7.41 -14.41
C LEU A 191 2.05 -6.99 -15.85
N PRO A 192 0.78 -7.09 -16.27
CA PRO A 192 0.38 -6.77 -17.63
C PRO A 192 0.61 -5.30 -17.96
N LYS A 193 1.01 -5.02 -19.21
CA LYS A 193 1.39 -3.68 -19.68
C LYS A 193 0.32 -2.60 -19.45
N HIS A 194 -0.96 -2.96 -19.41
CA HIS A 194 -2.07 -2.02 -19.20
C HIS A 194 -2.23 -1.59 -17.72
N LEU A 195 -1.69 -2.35 -16.76
CA LEU A 195 -1.63 -1.92 -15.36
C LEU A 195 -0.47 -0.96 -15.10
N LEU A 196 0.61 -1.12 -15.86
CA LEU A 196 1.83 -0.34 -15.74
C LEU A 196 1.64 1.10 -16.24
N SER A 197 1.96 2.09 -15.40
CA SER A 197 1.78 3.51 -15.76
C SER A 197 2.70 3.98 -16.90
N ALA A 198 2.15 4.63 -17.93
CA ALA A 198 2.95 5.12 -19.06
C ALA A 198 4.09 6.07 -18.64
N SER A 199 3.83 6.92 -17.65
CA SER A 199 4.76 7.96 -17.17
C SER A 199 6.06 7.42 -16.58
N PHE A 200 6.10 6.18 -16.05
CA PHE A 200 7.37 5.63 -15.54
C PHE A 200 8.30 5.22 -16.70
N LYS A 201 7.75 4.83 -17.86
CA LYS A 201 8.53 4.48 -19.06
C LYS A 201 9.28 5.70 -19.59
N ASN A 202 8.68 6.89 -19.48
CA ASN A 202 9.30 8.16 -19.90
C ASN A 202 10.45 8.58 -18.97
N ARG A 203 10.39 8.26 -17.67
CA ARG A 203 11.53 8.47 -16.75
C ARG A 203 12.68 7.48 -16.96
N ALA A 204 12.40 6.28 -17.47
CA ALA A 204 13.43 5.32 -17.87
C ALA A 204 14.11 5.72 -19.20
N ARG A 205 13.34 6.18 -20.20
CA ARG A 205 13.87 6.63 -21.51
C ARG A 205 14.68 7.93 -21.43
N LYS A 206 14.28 8.91 -20.61
CA LYS A 206 15.06 10.15 -20.39
C LYS A 206 16.41 9.94 -19.68
N ARG A 207 16.76 8.71 -19.32
CA ARG A 207 18.00 8.35 -18.60
C ARG A 207 18.90 7.38 -19.36
N ALA A 208 18.49 6.99 -20.57
CA ALA A 208 19.24 6.09 -21.45
C ALA A 208 19.68 6.77 -22.76
N GLY A 209 19.60 8.11 -22.80
CA GLY A 209 20.10 8.97 -23.86
C GLY A 209 20.83 10.14 -23.26
#